data_AF-A0A520Q645-F1
#
_entry.id   AF-A0A520Q645-F1
#
_cell.length_a   1.000
_cell.length_b   1.000
_cell.length_c   1.000
_cell.angle_alpha   90.00
_cell.angle_beta   90.00
_cell.angle_gamma   90.00
#
_symmetry.space_group_name_H-M   'P 1'
#
loop_
_entity.id
_entity.type
_entity.pdbx_description
1 polymer ?
#
loop_
_entity_poly.entity_id
_entity_poly.type
_entity_poly.pdbx_seq_one_letter_code
_entity_poly.pdbx_strand_id
1 'polypeptide(L)'
;MRHVLTTMTALTAATTSFGQEVPDPNPVPQADGTNLWYVGNNTQYPVIQSVLEAAGDGDEIVVRGGLYVESLHIDNNEITIRPFVAYNSSASNFEDVTFLNPTNGFNNDNGYAMKIEGGRGTYVGRPRQFTELTNGLDVETSIQPRDATDYSAMGSTVFATALGDAHATGAAPLGGRNTFTFQSRSIDDVAIWSDSGLGTFYGCDITAMQGFGGGVLVTGIGNQTNFINCDIHDMAATGNTHDESGQPVCVVSIVGDATCQPSFHGCDVYNNDASQYGIIYQSGSTTDWYYCDVNNNDARWADGTYMIAAGRTNVNTSNFELNESGRGTIYVDMSAGTTNDLVRFTETTFTDNDTVTSLYGGVMWVDHTAATGEQPQVMFSDCYMDGNNDLGFPNPTNPGDSALETEGDYAIHTPYSPEYRIGMDNGGGAYVPLTGIDNDGQAGDVNGDGSIDGFDIADLFDMTGLCRNDLDDSGEIDFNDLLNVLIDFGNTCE
;
A
#
# COMPACT_ATOMS: atom_id res chain seq x y z
N MET A 1 -52.63 62.16 1.74
CA MET A 1 -51.39 61.50 2.17
C MET A 1 -51.01 60.47 1.13
N ARG A 2 -49.78 60.54 0.61
CA ARG A 2 -49.19 59.56 -0.31
C ARG A 2 -48.81 58.31 0.48
N HIS A 3 -49.16 57.13 -0.02
CA HIS A 3 -48.34 55.94 0.18
C HIS A 3 -48.08 55.28 -1.17
N VAL A 4 -46.79 55.03 -1.39
CA VAL A 4 -46.16 54.52 -2.60
C VAL A 4 -46.32 53.00 -2.62
N LEU A 5 -46.82 52.47 -3.73
CA LEU A 5 -46.81 51.05 -4.05
C LEU A 5 -45.50 50.77 -4.80
N THR A 6 -44.61 49.95 -4.23
CA THR A 6 -43.43 49.43 -4.93
C THR A 6 -43.74 48.00 -5.34
N THR A 7 -43.90 47.78 -6.64
CA THR A 7 -44.02 46.48 -7.30
C THR A 7 -42.66 45.79 -7.33
N MET A 8 -42.53 44.62 -6.68
CA MET A 8 -41.53 43.61 -7.03
C MET A 8 -42.19 42.60 -7.97
N THR A 9 -41.74 42.55 -9.22
CA THR A 9 -42.07 41.52 -10.20
C THR A 9 -41.26 40.25 -9.90
N ALA A 10 -41.93 39.21 -9.40
CA ALA A 10 -41.43 37.84 -9.47
C ALA A 10 -41.75 37.30 -10.89
N LEU A 11 -40.71 36.94 -11.63
CA LEU A 11 -40.84 36.27 -12.92
C LEU A 11 -41.03 34.77 -12.66
N THR A 12 -42.25 34.29 -12.84
CA THR A 12 -42.61 32.87 -12.84
C THR A 12 -42.13 32.21 -14.14
N ALA A 13 -41.11 31.36 -14.05
CA ALA A 13 -40.81 30.39 -15.11
C ALA A 13 -41.77 29.20 -14.96
N ALA A 14 -42.49 28.90 -16.05
CA ALA A 14 -43.53 27.90 -16.09
C ALA A 14 -42.96 26.48 -15.95
N THR A 15 -43.47 25.75 -14.97
CA THR A 15 -43.32 24.30 -14.83
C THR A 15 -44.29 23.60 -15.79
N THR A 16 -43.79 22.68 -16.59
CA THR A 16 -44.61 21.61 -17.18
C THR A 16 -44.33 20.33 -16.41
N SER A 17 -45.25 19.97 -15.52
CA SER A 17 -45.27 18.69 -14.82
C SER A 17 -45.96 17.63 -15.69
N PHE A 18 -45.35 16.45 -15.77
CA PHE A 18 -46.03 15.21 -16.13
C PHE A 18 -45.48 14.08 -15.24
N GLY A 19 -46.29 13.70 -14.24
CA GLY A 19 -46.38 12.32 -13.70
C GLY A 19 -45.53 11.92 -12.49
N GLN A 20 -46.06 12.17 -11.27
CA GLN A 20 -45.76 11.50 -9.97
C GLN A 20 -44.35 11.77 -9.35
N GLU A 21 -44.10 12.86 -8.60
CA GLU A 21 -44.35 13.06 -7.14
C GLU A 21 -43.95 11.85 -6.28
N VAL A 22 -42.75 11.71 -5.69
CA VAL A 22 -41.71 12.66 -5.19
C VAL A 22 -40.34 11.94 -5.24
N PRO A 23 -39.19 12.53 -5.61
CA PRO A 23 -37.92 12.12 -5.00
C PRO A 23 -37.78 12.92 -3.71
N ASP A 24 -37.86 12.25 -2.56
CA ASP A 24 -37.49 12.78 -1.23
C ASP A 24 -36.15 13.54 -1.37
N PRO A 25 -35.94 14.68 -0.67
CA PRO A 25 -35.02 15.70 -1.11
C PRO A 25 -33.63 15.08 -1.25
N ASN A 26 -33.10 15.03 -2.47
CA ASN A 26 -31.73 14.66 -2.75
C ASN A 26 -31.00 15.95 -3.11
N PRO A 27 -30.04 16.43 -2.29
CA PRO A 27 -29.46 15.76 -1.12
C PRO A 27 -30.43 15.66 0.07
N VAL A 28 -30.29 14.58 0.85
CA VAL A 28 -30.99 14.39 2.12
C VAL A 28 -30.19 15.07 3.23
N PRO A 29 -30.69 16.16 3.83
CA PRO A 29 -29.97 16.87 4.88
C PRO A 29 -29.86 16.01 6.15
N GLN A 30 -28.68 16.02 6.78
CA GLN A 30 -28.41 15.34 8.04
C GLN A 30 -28.52 16.31 9.22
N ALA A 31 -28.66 15.75 10.43
CA ALA A 31 -28.81 16.54 11.66
C ALA A 31 -27.55 17.32 12.06
N ASP A 32 -26.38 16.90 11.56
CA ASP A 32 -25.07 17.53 11.79
C ASP A 32 -24.77 18.67 10.79
N GLY A 33 -25.67 18.93 9.83
CA GLY A 33 -25.51 19.96 8.82
C GLY A 33 -24.85 19.49 7.52
N THR A 34 -24.43 18.22 7.44
CA THR A 34 -23.95 17.58 6.21
C THR A 34 -25.11 17.10 5.34
N ASN A 35 -24.79 16.66 4.12
CA ASN A 35 -25.74 16.12 3.17
C ASN A 35 -25.40 14.69 2.77
N LEU A 36 -26.45 13.88 2.61
CA LEU A 36 -26.38 12.55 2.02
C LEU A 36 -26.92 12.59 0.58
N TRP A 37 -26.06 12.30 -0.39
CA TRP A 37 -26.36 12.37 -1.81
C TRP A 37 -26.56 10.97 -2.39
N TYR A 38 -27.64 10.77 -3.15
CA TYR A 38 -27.85 9.52 -3.90
C TYR A 38 -27.58 9.72 -5.38
N VAL A 39 -26.71 8.91 -5.95
CA VAL A 39 -26.25 9.03 -7.33
C VAL A 39 -26.28 7.71 -8.09
N GLY A 40 -26.28 7.80 -9.42
CA GLY A 40 -26.26 6.63 -10.30
C GLY A 40 -27.64 6.00 -10.56
N ASN A 41 -27.71 4.97 -11.40
CA ASN A 41 -28.89 4.16 -11.80
C ASN A 41 -30.30 4.76 -11.50
N ASN A 42 -30.84 5.57 -12.44
CA ASN A 42 -32.20 6.15 -12.38
C ASN A 42 -32.46 7.09 -11.17
N THR A 43 -31.42 7.65 -10.54
CA THR A 43 -31.51 8.77 -9.58
C THR A 43 -31.65 10.12 -10.28
N GLN A 44 -31.91 11.18 -9.50
CA GLN A 44 -31.87 12.57 -9.97
C GLN A 44 -30.47 13.01 -10.45
N TYR A 45 -29.40 12.38 -9.96
CA TYR A 45 -28.01 12.67 -10.33
C TYR A 45 -27.35 11.43 -10.97
N PRO A 46 -27.64 11.16 -12.26
CA PRO A 46 -27.04 10.03 -12.96
C PRO A 46 -25.56 10.24 -13.33
N VAL A 47 -25.07 11.48 -13.31
CA VAL A 47 -23.65 11.84 -13.53
C VAL A 47 -23.03 12.10 -12.17
N ILE A 48 -22.14 11.22 -11.73
CA ILE A 48 -21.60 11.25 -10.36
C ILE A 48 -20.68 12.46 -10.15
N GLN A 49 -19.93 12.84 -11.18
CA GLN A 49 -19.01 13.99 -11.11
C GLN A 49 -19.71 15.30 -10.72
N SER A 50 -20.93 15.54 -11.21
CA SER A 50 -21.70 16.75 -10.86
C SER A 50 -21.99 16.87 -9.37
N VAL A 51 -22.10 15.73 -8.66
CA VAL A 51 -22.32 15.71 -7.22
C VAL A 51 -21.01 15.87 -6.47
N LEU A 52 -19.91 15.27 -6.96
CA LEU A 52 -18.58 15.49 -6.39
C LEU A 52 -18.20 16.98 -6.39
N GLU A 53 -18.57 17.71 -7.44
CA GLU A 53 -18.37 19.16 -7.56
C GLU A 53 -19.30 20.00 -6.65
N ALA A 54 -20.43 19.46 -6.24
CA ALA A 54 -21.44 20.15 -5.42
C ALA A 54 -21.36 19.81 -3.93
N ALA A 55 -20.78 18.67 -3.58
CA ALA A 55 -20.62 18.19 -2.22
C ALA A 55 -19.68 19.10 -1.42
N GLY A 56 -20.05 19.37 -0.17
CA GLY A 56 -19.20 20.07 0.79
C GLY A 56 -18.43 19.11 1.69
N ASP A 57 -17.52 19.65 2.50
CA ASP A 57 -16.80 18.87 3.50
C ASP A 57 -17.77 18.19 4.47
N GLY A 58 -17.52 16.91 4.73
CA GLY A 58 -18.33 16.04 5.58
C GLY A 58 -19.51 15.38 4.86
N ASP A 59 -19.82 15.76 3.61
CA ASP A 59 -20.91 15.15 2.85
C ASP A 59 -20.61 13.69 2.49
N GLU A 60 -21.68 12.92 2.36
CA GLU A 60 -21.64 11.51 2.02
C GLU A 60 -22.34 11.26 0.67
N ILE A 61 -21.66 10.59 -0.25
CA ILE A 61 -22.13 10.26 -1.59
C ILE A 61 -22.36 8.76 -1.66
N VAL A 62 -23.58 8.37 -1.96
CA VAL A 62 -24.04 6.99 -2.02
C VAL A 62 -24.33 6.60 -3.46
N VAL A 63 -23.53 5.69 -3.99
CA VAL A 63 -23.58 5.26 -5.39
C VAL A 63 -24.43 4.00 -5.52
N ARG A 64 -25.42 4.01 -6.42
CA ARG A 64 -26.23 2.83 -6.75
C ARG A 64 -25.43 1.79 -7.53
N GLY A 65 -25.78 0.53 -7.37
CA GLY A 65 -25.18 -0.58 -8.10
C GLY A 65 -25.27 -0.42 -9.62
N GLY A 66 -24.17 -0.73 -10.31
CA GLY A 66 -24.05 -0.61 -11.76
C GLY A 66 -22.62 -0.41 -12.26
N LEU A 67 -22.48 -0.40 -13.58
CA LEU A 67 -21.24 -0.06 -14.30
C LEU A 67 -21.29 1.41 -14.74
N TYR A 68 -20.30 2.19 -14.32
CA TYR A 68 -20.15 3.60 -14.61
C TYR A 68 -18.93 3.82 -15.50
N VAL A 69 -19.17 4.25 -16.75
CA VAL A 69 -18.11 4.57 -17.71
C VAL A 69 -17.89 6.08 -17.70
N GLU A 70 -17.24 6.56 -16.63
CA GLU A 70 -16.93 7.96 -16.40
C GLU A 70 -15.66 8.08 -15.56
N SER A 71 -14.86 9.11 -15.80
CA SER A 71 -13.71 9.45 -14.96
C SER A 71 -14.17 10.36 -13.82
N LEU A 72 -14.00 9.91 -12.59
CA LEU A 72 -14.33 10.68 -11.40
C LEU A 72 -13.11 11.44 -10.91
N HIS A 73 -13.28 12.70 -10.53
CA HIS A 73 -12.23 13.53 -9.94
C HIS A 73 -12.72 14.13 -8.63
N ILE A 74 -12.02 13.79 -7.55
CA ILE A 74 -12.19 14.36 -6.22
C ILE A 74 -11.10 15.43 -6.05
N ASP A 75 -11.51 16.69 -5.97
CA ASP A 75 -10.62 17.84 -5.78
C ASP A 75 -10.83 18.45 -4.39
N ASN A 76 -9.91 18.15 -3.48
CA ASN A 76 -9.72 18.75 -2.15
C ASN A 76 -10.89 18.70 -1.14
N ASN A 77 -12.07 18.22 -1.53
CA ASN A 77 -13.21 18.06 -0.63
C ASN A 77 -13.00 16.88 0.32
N GLU A 78 -13.37 17.01 1.59
CA GLU A 78 -13.35 15.92 2.58
C GLU A 78 -14.69 15.15 2.60
N ILE A 79 -14.83 14.15 1.74
CA ILE A 79 -16.11 13.46 1.50
C ILE A 79 -16.02 11.97 1.77
N THR A 80 -17.15 11.33 2.07
CA THR A 80 -17.25 9.87 2.05
C THR A 80 -18.02 9.44 0.81
N ILE A 81 -17.41 8.65 -0.07
CA ILE A 81 -18.10 7.98 -1.19
C ILE A 81 -18.16 6.48 -0.93
N ARG A 82 -19.35 5.90 -0.99
CA ARG A 82 -19.57 4.48 -0.74
C ARG A 82 -20.70 3.89 -1.60
N PRO A 83 -20.76 2.55 -1.75
CA PRO A 83 -21.90 1.93 -2.41
C PRO A 83 -23.18 2.04 -1.57
N PHE A 84 -24.31 1.93 -2.24
CA PHE A 84 -25.63 1.85 -1.62
C PHE A 84 -25.79 0.55 -0.84
N VAL A 85 -26.55 0.60 0.25
CA VAL A 85 -26.89 -0.58 1.06
C VAL A 85 -28.40 -0.76 0.99
N ALA A 86 -28.82 -1.69 0.14
CA ALA A 86 -30.23 -2.02 -0.01
C ALA A 86 -30.72 -2.84 1.19
N TYR A 87 -31.92 -2.53 1.67
CA TYR A 87 -32.56 -3.39 2.67
C TYR A 87 -32.88 -4.75 2.06
N ASN A 88 -32.33 -5.80 2.67
CA ASN A 88 -32.67 -7.19 2.40
C ASN A 88 -33.02 -7.86 3.73
N SER A 89 -34.12 -8.62 3.74
CA SER A 89 -34.65 -9.30 4.93
C SER A 89 -33.72 -10.38 5.50
N SER A 90 -32.70 -10.81 4.75
CA SER A 90 -31.76 -11.88 5.14
C SER A 90 -30.38 -11.36 5.56
N ALA A 91 -29.83 -10.36 4.85
CA ALA A 91 -28.61 -9.64 5.20
C ALA A 91 -28.49 -8.39 4.30
N SER A 92 -28.16 -7.23 4.88
CA SER A 92 -27.85 -6.02 4.09
C SER A 92 -26.37 -6.03 3.72
N ASN A 93 -26.04 -5.78 2.45
CA ASN A 93 -24.68 -5.75 1.90
C ASN A 93 -24.53 -4.49 1.02
N PHE A 94 -23.30 -4.14 0.69
CA PHE A 94 -23.02 -3.14 -0.34
C PHE A 94 -23.50 -3.62 -1.72
N GLU A 95 -24.13 -2.73 -2.49
CA GLU A 95 -24.46 -2.97 -3.90
C GLU A 95 -23.18 -2.98 -4.75
N ASP A 96 -23.10 -3.86 -5.76
CA ASP A 96 -21.95 -3.95 -6.66
C ASP A 96 -21.84 -2.71 -7.56
N VAL A 97 -20.74 -1.98 -7.44
CA VAL A 97 -20.46 -0.78 -8.25
C VAL A 97 -19.10 -0.91 -8.92
N THR A 98 -19.08 -0.73 -10.24
CA THR A 98 -17.85 -0.74 -11.04
C THR A 98 -17.64 0.62 -11.70
N PHE A 99 -16.48 1.22 -11.45
CA PHE A 99 -16.00 2.39 -12.18
C PHE A 99 -15.01 1.94 -13.24
N LEU A 100 -15.27 2.34 -14.47
CA LEU A 100 -14.45 2.02 -15.62
C LEU A 100 -14.07 3.31 -16.32
N ASN A 101 -12.78 3.49 -16.57
CA ASN A 101 -12.33 4.65 -17.32
C ASN A 101 -12.93 4.65 -18.75
N PRO A 102 -13.37 5.81 -19.26
CA PRO A 102 -13.92 5.92 -20.61
C PRO A 102 -12.85 5.64 -21.67
N THR A 103 -13.26 5.06 -22.81
CA THR A 103 -12.39 4.94 -23.99
C THR A 103 -12.56 6.16 -24.89
N ASN A 104 -11.45 6.66 -25.43
CA ASN A 104 -11.34 7.45 -26.67
C ASN A 104 -12.68 7.70 -27.40
N GLY A 105 -13.27 8.88 -27.16
CA GLY A 105 -14.61 9.25 -27.61
C GLY A 105 -15.02 10.64 -27.07
N PHE A 106 -16.29 11.02 -27.26
CA PHE A 106 -16.79 12.37 -26.88
C PHE A 106 -16.71 12.70 -25.37
N ASN A 107 -16.37 11.73 -24.50
CA ASN A 107 -16.17 11.92 -23.08
C ASN A 107 -14.73 11.53 -22.71
N ASN A 108 -13.89 12.55 -22.48
CA ASN A 108 -12.62 12.55 -21.75
C ASN A 108 -11.83 11.23 -21.69
N ASP A 109 -10.85 11.05 -22.58
CA ASP A 109 -9.83 10.00 -22.47
C ASP A 109 -8.78 10.43 -21.44
N ASN A 110 -9.17 10.46 -20.17
CA ASN A 110 -8.33 11.02 -19.10
C ASN A 110 -7.34 10.02 -18.49
N GLY A 111 -7.38 8.76 -18.92
CA GLY A 111 -6.47 7.72 -18.44
C GLY A 111 -6.77 7.14 -17.06
N TYR A 112 -7.87 7.53 -16.40
CA TYR A 112 -8.24 7.01 -15.07
C TYR A 112 -9.74 6.78 -14.86
N ALA A 113 -10.09 5.83 -13.98
CA ALA A 113 -11.47 5.66 -13.50
C ALA A 113 -11.76 6.62 -12.33
N MET A 114 -10.80 6.76 -11.41
CA MET A 114 -10.89 7.76 -10.34
C MET A 114 -9.56 8.49 -10.13
N LYS A 115 -9.63 9.81 -10.01
CA LYS A 115 -8.54 10.68 -9.59
C LYS A 115 -8.84 11.35 -8.25
N ILE A 116 -7.86 11.42 -7.36
CA ILE A 116 -7.93 12.21 -6.12
C ILE A 116 -6.78 13.21 -6.03
N GLU A 117 -7.11 14.43 -5.64
CA GLU A 117 -6.16 15.49 -5.29
C GLU A 117 -6.56 16.05 -3.92
N GLY A 118 -5.65 16.03 -2.94
CA GLY A 118 -5.93 16.47 -1.57
C GLY A 118 -6.97 15.64 -0.79
N GLY A 119 -7.74 16.31 0.08
CA GLY A 119 -8.86 15.72 0.83
C GLY A 119 -8.46 14.70 1.92
N ARG A 120 -7.84 15.16 3.02
CA ARG A 120 -7.36 14.26 4.08
C ARG A 120 -8.49 13.45 4.75
N GLY A 121 -9.65 14.07 4.88
CA GLY A 121 -10.85 13.43 5.44
C GLY A 121 -11.59 12.52 4.47
N THR A 122 -11.10 12.32 3.24
CA THR A 122 -11.83 11.59 2.19
C THR A 122 -11.73 10.09 2.33
N TYR A 123 -12.86 9.40 2.22
CA TYR A 123 -12.95 7.94 2.22
C TYR A 123 -13.69 7.46 0.97
N VAL A 124 -13.07 6.56 0.23
CA VAL A 124 -13.61 5.90 -0.96
C VAL A 124 -13.77 4.40 -0.66
N GLY A 125 -14.98 3.88 -0.83
CA GLY A 125 -15.30 2.47 -0.58
C GLY A 125 -15.98 2.29 0.77
N ARG A 126 -15.34 1.57 1.70
CA ARG A 126 -15.84 1.44 3.07
C ARG A 126 -15.72 2.78 3.82
N PRO A 127 -16.80 3.25 4.47
CA PRO A 127 -16.69 4.44 5.31
C PRO A 127 -15.82 4.17 6.53
N ARG A 128 -15.31 5.24 7.15
CA ARG A 128 -14.56 5.19 8.42
C ARG A 128 -15.25 4.32 9.46
N GLN A 129 -14.49 3.50 10.20
CA GLN A 129 -15.05 2.64 11.24
C GLN A 129 -15.69 3.44 12.38
N PHE A 130 -15.07 4.57 12.75
CA PHE A 130 -15.56 5.45 13.79
C PHE A 130 -15.85 6.83 13.21
N THR A 131 -16.94 7.44 13.67
CA THR A 131 -17.28 8.82 13.39
C THR A 131 -17.30 9.59 14.71
N GLU A 132 -16.60 10.73 14.74
CA GLU A 132 -16.61 11.63 15.89
C GLU A 132 -17.95 12.40 15.92
N LEU A 133 -18.65 12.33 17.05
CA LEU A 133 -19.86 13.12 17.28
C LEU A 133 -19.50 14.56 17.66
N THR A 134 -20.46 15.48 17.54
CA THR A 134 -20.27 16.91 17.91
C THR A 134 -19.85 17.13 19.38
N ASN A 135 -20.04 16.14 20.25
CA ASN A 135 -19.60 16.17 21.65
C ASN A 135 -18.18 15.59 21.87
N GLY A 136 -17.47 15.24 20.80
CA GLY A 136 -16.12 14.67 20.83
C GLY A 136 -16.05 13.19 21.20
N LEU A 137 -17.20 12.47 21.17
CA LEU A 137 -17.21 11.02 21.38
C LEU A 137 -17.15 10.29 20.04
N ASP A 138 -16.23 9.34 19.94
CA ASP A 138 -16.18 8.41 18.83
C ASP A 138 -17.27 7.34 18.99
N VAL A 139 -18.09 7.18 17.96
CA VAL A 139 -19.06 6.10 17.85
C VAL A 139 -18.80 5.28 16.60
N GLU A 140 -19.09 3.99 16.67
CA GLU A 140 -18.97 3.12 15.50
C GLU A 140 -19.96 3.57 14.41
N THR A 141 -19.43 3.73 13.19
CA THR A 141 -20.20 4.18 12.04
C THR A 141 -21.25 3.13 11.71
N SER A 142 -22.50 3.57 11.63
CA SER A 142 -23.63 2.72 11.29
C SER A 142 -24.34 3.27 10.05
N ILE A 143 -24.78 2.37 9.19
CA ILE A 143 -25.47 2.67 7.94
C ILE A 143 -26.92 2.23 8.12
N GLN A 144 -27.86 3.10 7.76
CA GLN A 144 -29.27 2.77 7.67
C GLN A 144 -29.55 2.18 6.28
N PRO A 145 -29.90 0.88 6.15
CA PRO A 145 -30.32 0.33 4.88
C PRO A 145 -31.56 1.05 4.35
N ARG A 146 -31.70 1.11 3.03
CA ARG A 146 -32.73 1.91 2.37
C ARG A 146 -33.49 1.11 1.30
N ASP A 147 -34.70 1.53 0.98
CA ASP A 147 -35.44 1.02 -0.18
C ASP A 147 -34.76 1.53 -1.46
N ALA A 148 -34.54 0.62 -2.40
CA ALA A 148 -33.90 0.89 -3.68
C ALA A 148 -34.75 1.75 -4.64
N THR A 149 -36.04 1.92 -4.39
CA THR A 149 -36.98 2.62 -5.27
C THR A 149 -37.21 4.07 -4.87
N ASP A 150 -37.33 4.34 -3.58
CA ASP A 150 -37.65 5.68 -3.05
C ASP A 150 -36.64 6.21 -2.03
N TYR A 151 -35.59 5.43 -1.71
CA TYR A 151 -34.57 5.78 -0.74
C TYR A 151 -35.10 6.04 0.68
N SER A 152 -36.29 5.55 1.01
CA SER A 152 -36.78 5.58 2.38
C SER A 152 -35.98 4.63 3.27
N ALA A 153 -35.79 5.01 4.53
CA ALA A 153 -35.07 4.17 5.50
C ALA A 153 -35.86 2.88 5.79
N MET A 154 -35.20 1.73 5.70
CA MET A 154 -35.80 0.42 5.96
C MET A 154 -34.91 -0.46 6.85
N GLY A 155 -35.55 -1.22 7.75
CA GLY A 155 -34.83 -2.09 8.69
C GLY A 155 -34.12 -1.33 9.82
N SER A 156 -33.29 -2.05 10.58
CA SER A 156 -32.41 -1.47 11.60
C SER A 156 -31.11 -0.99 10.98
N THR A 157 -30.49 0.02 11.59
CA THR A 157 -29.10 0.37 11.27
C THR A 157 -28.17 -0.82 11.46
N VAL A 158 -27.14 -0.88 10.63
CA VAL A 158 -26.12 -1.94 10.63
C VAL A 158 -24.76 -1.27 10.76
N PHE A 159 -23.86 -1.82 11.58
CA PHE A 159 -22.49 -1.32 11.65
C PHE A 159 -21.78 -1.51 10.31
N ALA A 160 -21.01 -0.51 9.87
CA ALA A 160 -20.28 -0.59 8.60
C ALA A 160 -19.33 -1.80 8.55
N THR A 161 -18.76 -2.18 9.71
CA THR A 161 -17.90 -3.35 9.92
C THR A 161 -18.62 -4.69 9.74
N ALA A 162 -19.95 -4.72 9.88
CA ALA A 162 -20.76 -5.92 9.78
C ALA A 162 -21.35 -6.14 8.38
N LEU A 163 -21.20 -5.17 7.47
CA LEU A 163 -21.63 -5.30 6.09
C LEU A 163 -20.62 -6.12 5.29
N GLY A 164 -21.07 -7.28 4.80
CA GLY A 164 -20.30 -8.12 3.90
C GLY A 164 -20.40 -7.61 2.45
N ASP A 165 -19.42 -8.00 1.64
CA ASP A 165 -19.38 -7.65 0.23
C ASP A 165 -20.08 -8.75 -0.60
N ALA A 166 -20.83 -8.37 -1.64
CA ALA A 166 -21.60 -9.31 -2.45
C ALA A 166 -20.72 -10.15 -3.40
N HIS A 167 -19.42 -9.87 -3.51
CA HIS A 167 -18.45 -10.59 -4.33
C HIS A 167 -17.95 -11.89 -3.70
N ALA A 168 -18.87 -12.82 -3.42
CA ALA A 168 -18.56 -14.18 -2.99
C ALA A 168 -19.06 -15.20 -4.02
N THR A 169 -18.54 -15.15 -5.25
CA THR A 169 -18.71 -16.25 -6.21
C THR A 169 -17.42 -16.55 -6.97
N GLY A 170 -16.43 -17.13 -6.29
CA GLY A 170 -15.32 -17.81 -6.97
C GLY A 170 -13.99 -17.82 -6.22
N ALA A 171 -13.84 -18.74 -5.26
CA ALA A 171 -12.57 -19.26 -4.75
C ALA A 171 -11.39 -18.27 -4.53
N ALA A 172 -11.42 -17.53 -3.43
CA ALA A 172 -10.20 -17.12 -2.72
C ALA A 172 -10.43 -17.25 -1.19
N PRO A 173 -9.41 -17.61 -0.37
CA PRO A 173 -9.57 -17.92 1.05
C PRO A 173 -9.85 -16.73 1.98
N LEU A 174 -10.03 -15.53 1.46
CA LEU A 174 -10.36 -14.33 2.24
C LEU A 174 -11.66 -13.77 1.68
N GLY A 175 -12.74 -13.89 2.46
CA GLY A 175 -14.09 -13.49 2.06
C GLY A 175 -14.13 -12.05 1.56
N GLY A 176 -14.87 -11.83 0.48
CA GLY A 176 -14.96 -10.58 -0.28
C GLY A 176 -14.85 -9.33 0.60
N ARG A 177 -13.84 -8.52 0.26
CA ARG A 177 -13.46 -7.25 0.92
C ARG A 177 -13.92 -6.02 0.12
N ASN A 178 -14.57 -6.23 -1.02
CA ASN A 178 -14.60 -5.27 -2.12
C ASN A 178 -15.93 -4.52 -2.22
N THR A 179 -15.88 -3.21 -2.00
CA THR A 179 -17.00 -2.27 -2.06
C THR A 179 -17.16 -1.65 -3.44
N PHE A 180 -16.08 -1.11 -3.98
CA PHE A 180 -15.99 -0.61 -5.35
C PHE A 180 -15.00 -1.44 -6.14
N THR A 181 -15.34 -1.74 -7.39
CA THR A 181 -14.38 -2.22 -8.39
C THR A 181 -13.95 -1.04 -9.26
N PHE A 182 -12.65 -0.77 -9.33
CA PHE A 182 -12.05 0.20 -10.26
C PHE A 182 -11.33 -0.56 -11.37
N GLN A 183 -11.64 -0.22 -12.61
CA GLN A 183 -11.09 -0.90 -13.78
C GLN A 183 -10.37 0.08 -14.70
N SER A 184 -9.14 -0.26 -15.06
CA SER A 184 -8.47 0.29 -16.24
C SER A 184 -8.89 -0.46 -17.51
N ARG A 185 -8.70 0.17 -18.67
CA ARG A 185 -9.21 -0.32 -19.96
C ARG A 185 -8.18 -0.32 -21.08
N SER A 186 -7.20 0.57 -21.01
CA SER A 186 -6.08 0.62 -21.96
C SER A 186 -4.75 0.41 -21.24
N ILE A 187 -3.76 0.05 -22.03
CA ILE A 187 -2.39 -0.27 -21.64
C ILE A 187 -1.64 0.93 -21.02
N ASP A 188 -2.11 2.13 -21.30
CA ASP A 188 -1.63 3.45 -20.90
C ASP A 188 -2.53 4.12 -19.86
N ASP A 189 -3.57 3.42 -19.38
CA ASP A 189 -4.49 3.89 -18.36
C ASP A 189 -4.21 3.26 -17.00
N VAL A 190 -4.72 3.87 -15.95
CA VAL A 190 -4.72 3.35 -14.57
C VAL A 190 -6.14 3.31 -14.02
N ALA A 191 -6.43 2.43 -13.07
CA ALA A 191 -7.74 2.40 -12.43
C ALA A 191 -7.89 3.60 -11.47
N ILE A 192 -6.88 3.85 -10.65
CA ILE A 192 -6.83 4.94 -9.67
C ILE A 192 -5.59 5.79 -9.90
N TRP A 193 -5.76 7.10 -9.98
CA TRP A 193 -4.67 8.08 -9.94
C TRP A 193 -4.79 8.98 -8.71
N SER A 194 -3.85 8.87 -7.78
CA SER A 194 -3.70 9.83 -6.70
C SER A 194 -2.60 10.83 -7.03
N ASP A 195 -2.96 12.10 -7.21
CA ASP A 195 -1.99 13.18 -7.46
C ASP A 195 -2.02 14.19 -6.31
N SER A 196 -0.99 14.16 -5.45
CA SER A 196 -1.00 14.89 -4.18
C SER A 196 -2.25 14.58 -3.32
N GLY A 197 -2.80 13.37 -3.42
CA GLY A 197 -3.97 12.92 -2.68
C GLY A 197 -3.68 12.69 -1.19
N LEU A 198 -4.68 12.88 -0.34
CA LEU A 198 -4.57 12.69 1.12
C LEU A 198 -5.66 11.74 1.67
N GLY A 199 -6.53 11.24 0.81
CA GLY A 199 -7.67 10.40 1.18
C GLY A 199 -7.32 8.94 1.41
N THR A 200 -8.36 8.13 1.63
CA THR A 200 -8.27 6.70 1.89
C THR A 200 -9.15 5.93 0.90
N PHE A 201 -8.59 4.94 0.23
CA PHE A 201 -9.32 3.89 -0.48
C PHE A 201 -9.38 2.67 0.44
N TYR A 202 -10.59 2.24 0.81
CA TYR A 202 -10.77 1.16 1.78
C TYR A 202 -11.67 0.06 1.23
N GLY A 203 -11.13 -1.16 1.10
CA GLY A 203 -11.90 -2.31 0.66
C GLY A 203 -12.27 -2.17 -0.81
N CYS A 204 -11.31 -1.81 -1.66
CA CYS A 204 -11.54 -1.62 -3.09
C CYS A 204 -10.91 -2.77 -3.88
N ASP A 205 -11.61 -3.21 -4.91
CA ASP A 205 -11.12 -4.12 -5.95
C ASP A 205 -10.55 -3.27 -7.10
N ILE A 206 -9.30 -3.52 -7.47
CA ILE A 206 -8.56 -2.74 -8.46
C ILE A 206 -8.02 -3.72 -9.51
N THR A 207 -8.55 -3.64 -10.73
CA THR A 207 -8.25 -4.59 -11.81
C THR A 207 -8.30 -3.92 -13.19
N ALA A 208 -8.24 -4.69 -14.28
CA ALA A 208 -8.41 -4.23 -15.65
C ALA A 208 -9.53 -5.00 -16.37
N MET A 209 -10.41 -4.29 -17.08
CA MET A 209 -11.56 -4.91 -17.77
C MET A 209 -11.15 -5.93 -18.84
N GLN A 210 -10.03 -5.67 -19.52
CA GLN A 210 -9.49 -6.54 -20.58
C GLN A 210 -8.15 -7.19 -20.19
N GLY A 211 -7.77 -7.09 -18.91
CA GLY A 211 -6.48 -7.56 -18.41
C GLY A 211 -5.29 -6.68 -18.80
N PHE A 212 -5.48 -5.51 -19.42
CA PHE A 212 -4.39 -4.59 -19.76
C PHE A 212 -4.62 -3.21 -19.13
N GLY A 213 -3.54 -2.65 -18.58
CA GLY A 213 -3.54 -1.36 -17.90
C GLY A 213 -2.88 -1.44 -16.53
N GLY A 214 -2.80 -0.31 -15.84
CA GLY A 214 -2.32 -0.22 -14.47
C GLY A 214 -3.45 -0.21 -13.45
N GLY A 215 -3.10 -0.47 -12.19
CA GLY A 215 -4.01 -0.41 -11.06
C GLY A 215 -3.96 0.97 -10.41
N VAL A 216 -2.86 1.24 -9.70
CA VAL A 216 -2.68 2.45 -8.90
C VAL A 216 -1.50 3.26 -9.41
N LEU A 217 -1.72 4.55 -9.64
CA LEU A 217 -0.67 5.54 -9.85
C LEU A 217 -0.70 6.58 -8.72
N VAL A 218 0.41 6.75 -8.02
CA VAL A 218 0.60 7.76 -6.99
C VAL A 218 1.67 8.75 -7.43
N THR A 219 1.31 10.03 -7.51
CA THR A 219 2.19 11.13 -7.86
C THR A 219 1.99 12.34 -6.96
N GLY A 220 2.84 13.35 -7.16
CA GLY A 220 2.64 14.68 -6.59
C GLY A 220 3.28 14.87 -5.20
N ILE A 221 3.52 16.14 -4.88
CA ILE A 221 4.15 16.56 -3.62
C ILE A 221 3.15 16.38 -2.47
N GLY A 222 3.64 15.87 -1.34
CA GLY A 222 2.83 15.75 -0.12
C GLY A 222 1.72 14.71 -0.21
N ASN A 223 1.72 13.82 -1.21
CA ASN A 223 0.73 12.75 -1.31
C ASN A 223 0.81 11.84 -0.07
N GLN A 224 -0.31 11.56 0.59
CA GLN A 224 -0.40 10.67 1.76
C GLN A 224 -1.61 9.73 1.62
N THR A 225 -1.90 9.33 0.38
CA THR A 225 -3.05 8.45 0.11
C THR A 225 -2.86 7.10 0.76
N ASN A 226 -3.89 6.62 1.43
CA ASN A 226 -3.89 5.32 2.09
C ASN A 226 -4.72 4.32 1.31
N PHE A 227 -4.16 3.15 1.04
CA PHE A 227 -4.86 2.01 0.49
C PHE A 227 -4.97 0.97 1.59
N ILE A 228 -6.20 0.64 1.98
CA ILE A 228 -6.48 -0.26 3.10
C ILE A 228 -7.31 -1.42 2.58
N ASN A 229 -6.87 -2.64 2.85
CA ASN A 229 -7.57 -3.87 2.48
C ASN A 229 -8.07 -3.89 1.04
N CYS A 230 -7.25 -3.42 0.10
CA CYS A 230 -7.58 -3.40 -1.33
C CYS A 230 -6.98 -4.63 -2.01
N ASP A 231 -7.71 -5.17 -2.97
CA ASP A 231 -7.24 -6.24 -3.84
C ASP A 231 -6.78 -5.61 -5.17
N ILE A 232 -5.56 -5.91 -5.61
CA ILE A 232 -4.92 -5.33 -6.82
C ILE A 232 -4.46 -6.49 -7.71
N HIS A 233 -5.27 -6.84 -8.72
CA HIS A 233 -5.10 -8.14 -9.38
C HIS A 233 -5.53 -8.22 -10.85
N ASP A 234 -5.09 -9.31 -11.49
CA ASP A 234 -5.45 -9.73 -12.85
C ASP A 234 -5.19 -8.66 -13.92
N MET A 235 -4.04 -7.98 -13.85
CA MET A 235 -3.62 -6.94 -14.79
C MET A 235 -2.28 -7.24 -15.45
N ALA A 236 -2.13 -6.86 -16.71
CA ALA A 236 -0.87 -6.83 -17.43
C ALA A 236 -0.43 -5.38 -17.67
N ALA A 237 0.52 -4.92 -16.85
CA ALA A 237 1.06 -3.57 -16.91
C ALA A 237 2.38 -3.53 -17.71
N THR A 238 2.47 -2.62 -18.67
CA THR A 238 3.58 -2.64 -19.63
C THR A 238 4.67 -1.60 -19.39
N GLY A 239 4.43 -0.65 -18.49
CA GLY A 239 5.33 0.48 -18.31
C GLY A 239 5.15 1.60 -19.34
N ASN A 240 4.11 1.51 -20.19
CA ASN A 240 3.75 2.62 -21.07
C ASN A 240 3.54 3.91 -20.26
N THR A 241 3.81 5.04 -20.89
CA THR A 241 3.62 6.34 -20.25
C THR A 241 2.13 6.65 -20.13
N HIS A 242 1.67 6.94 -18.92
CA HIS A 242 0.34 7.48 -18.68
C HIS A 242 0.27 8.90 -19.26
N ASP A 243 -0.67 9.12 -20.17
CA ASP A 243 -0.71 10.33 -21.01
C ASP A 243 -0.82 11.63 -20.19
N GLU A 244 -1.60 11.63 -19.09
CA GLU A 244 -1.78 12.84 -18.28
C GLU A 244 -0.65 13.11 -17.29
N SER A 245 -0.07 12.07 -16.69
CA SER A 245 0.94 12.21 -15.62
C SER A 245 2.37 12.17 -16.14
N GLY A 246 2.59 11.62 -17.33
CA GLY A 246 3.92 11.35 -17.88
C GLY A 246 4.68 10.24 -17.16
N GLN A 247 4.04 9.50 -16.24
CA GLN A 247 4.67 8.44 -15.43
C GLN A 247 4.41 7.05 -16.01
N PRO A 248 5.26 6.06 -15.71
CA PRO A 248 5.05 4.69 -16.17
C PRO A 248 3.80 4.05 -15.54
N VAL A 249 3.00 3.38 -16.37
CA VAL A 249 1.85 2.56 -16.00
C VAL A 249 2.32 1.19 -15.54
N CYS A 250 2.27 0.96 -14.24
CA CYS A 250 2.54 -0.31 -13.58
C CYS A 250 1.27 -0.80 -12.87
N VAL A 251 1.28 -2.01 -12.31
CA VAL A 251 0.18 -2.47 -11.44
C VAL A 251 0.05 -1.51 -10.25
N VAL A 252 1.19 -1.20 -9.62
CA VAL A 252 1.33 -0.07 -8.69
C VAL A 252 2.54 0.76 -9.09
N SER A 253 2.33 2.05 -9.35
CA SER A 253 3.38 3.01 -9.69
C SER A 253 3.38 4.15 -8.69
N ILE A 254 4.52 4.40 -8.04
CA ILE A 254 4.68 5.41 -7.00
C ILE A 254 5.86 6.30 -7.37
N VAL A 255 5.58 7.50 -7.87
CA VAL A 255 6.60 8.42 -8.36
C VAL A 255 6.45 9.80 -7.75
N GLY A 256 7.43 10.21 -6.97
CA GLY A 256 7.37 11.47 -6.23
C GLY A 256 8.71 11.86 -5.61
N ASP A 257 8.63 12.60 -4.51
CA ASP A 257 9.78 12.97 -3.68
C ASP A 257 9.58 12.48 -2.24
N ALA A 258 10.50 12.81 -1.34
CA ALA A 258 10.45 12.37 0.06
C ALA A 258 9.18 12.83 0.84
N THR A 259 8.39 13.77 0.29
CA THR A 259 7.11 14.20 0.85
C THR A 259 5.91 13.41 0.31
N CYS A 260 6.08 12.67 -0.77
CA CYS A 260 5.14 11.66 -1.26
C CYS A 260 5.28 10.42 -0.37
N GLN A 261 4.28 10.20 0.48
CA GLN A 261 4.21 9.21 1.56
C GLN A 261 2.91 8.38 1.51
N PRO A 262 2.58 7.69 0.40
CA PRO A 262 1.44 6.79 0.39
C PRO A 262 1.69 5.59 1.31
N SER A 263 0.61 5.01 1.82
CA SER A 263 0.67 3.78 2.60
C SER A 263 -0.28 2.71 2.09
N PHE A 264 0.14 1.45 2.22
CA PHE A 264 -0.61 0.27 1.86
C PHE A 264 -0.72 -0.63 3.10
N HIS A 265 -1.95 -0.97 3.48
CA HIS A 265 -2.21 -1.76 4.68
C HIS A 265 -3.19 -2.88 4.38
N GLY A 266 -2.78 -4.14 4.56
CA GLY A 266 -3.65 -5.29 4.32
C GLY A 266 -4.02 -5.49 2.84
N CYS A 267 -3.25 -4.93 1.91
CA CYS A 267 -3.54 -5.02 0.48
C CYS A 267 -2.94 -6.29 -0.13
N ASP A 268 -3.69 -6.91 -1.04
CA ASP A 268 -3.28 -8.12 -1.74
C ASP A 268 -2.96 -7.76 -3.20
N VAL A 269 -1.72 -8.00 -3.66
CA VAL A 269 -1.24 -7.70 -5.02
C VAL A 269 -0.89 -9.01 -5.72
N TYR A 270 -1.77 -9.50 -6.60
CA TYR A 270 -1.65 -10.88 -7.09
C TYR A 270 -2.13 -11.13 -8.51
N ASN A 271 -1.65 -12.22 -9.12
CA ASN A 271 -2.00 -12.63 -10.49
C ASN A 271 -1.76 -11.54 -11.55
N ASN A 272 -0.75 -10.70 -11.36
CA ASN A 272 -0.45 -9.65 -12.33
C ASN A 272 0.76 -10.00 -13.19
N ASP A 273 0.77 -9.47 -14.42
CA ASP A 273 1.90 -9.52 -15.34
C ASP A 273 2.54 -8.13 -15.43
N ALA A 274 3.87 -8.08 -15.48
CA ALA A 274 4.61 -6.85 -15.75
C ALA A 274 5.75 -7.02 -16.73
N SER A 275 6.10 -5.92 -17.39
CA SER A 275 7.31 -5.84 -18.22
C SER A 275 8.30 -4.81 -17.74
N GLN A 276 8.33 -3.58 -18.25
CA GLN A 276 9.52 -2.73 -18.11
C GLN A 276 9.90 -2.32 -16.66
N TYR A 277 8.93 -2.18 -15.76
CA TYR A 277 9.13 -1.56 -14.42
C TYR A 277 8.67 -2.43 -13.25
N GLY A 278 8.40 -3.71 -13.49
CA GLY A 278 7.88 -4.62 -12.45
C GLY A 278 6.40 -4.40 -12.14
N ILE A 279 5.91 -5.17 -11.16
CA ILE A 279 4.53 -5.08 -10.66
C ILE A 279 4.38 -3.80 -9.85
N ILE A 280 5.28 -3.61 -8.91
CA ILE A 280 5.37 -2.43 -8.06
C ILE A 280 6.61 -1.64 -8.47
N TYR A 281 6.41 -0.40 -8.90
CA TYR A 281 7.49 0.53 -9.22
C TYR A 281 7.48 1.71 -8.27
N GLN A 282 8.63 2.01 -7.68
CA GLN A 282 8.83 3.17 -6.83
C GLN A 282 10.04 4.01 -7.27
N SER A 283 9.85 5.33 -7.31
CA SER A 283 10.93 6.29 -7.53
C SER A 283 10.75 7.56 -6.70
N GLY A 284 11.69 7.82 -5.81
CA GLY A 284 11.86 9.09 -5.07
C GLY A 284 10.96 9.27 -3.85
N SER A 285 9.88 8.50 -3.75
CA SER A 285 8.91 8.56 -2.66
C SER A 285 9.37 7.85 -1.39
N THR A 286 8.70 8.14 -0.26
CA THR A 286 8.75 7.29 0.94
C THR A 286 7.48 6.44 0.96
N THR A 287 7.56 5.13 1.17
CA THR A 287 6.37 4.27 1.16
C THR A 287 6.35 3.33 2.34
N ASP A 288 5.17 3.09 2.88
CA ASP A 288 4.97 2.14 3.95
C ASP A 288 3.99 1.04 3.53
N TRP A 289 4.41 -0.22 3.72
CA TRP A 289 3.64 -1.42 3.42
C TRP A 289 3.50 -2.27 4.69
N TYR A 290 2.27 -2.55 5.08
CA TYR A 290 1.95 -3.29 6.30
C TYR A 290 0.97 -4.41 6.01
N TYR A 291 1.24 -5.63 6.48
CA TYR A 291 0.31 -6.76 6.34
C TYR A 291 -0.13 -7.02 4.88
N CYS A 292 0.72 -6.68 3.91
CA CYS A 292 0.40 -6.84 2.50
C CYS A 292 0.87 -8.21 2.01
N ASP A 293 0.19 -8.73 0.99
CA ASP A 293 0.53 -9.99 0.35
C ASP A 293 0.78 -9.76 -1.14
N VAL A 294 2.01 -9.97 -1.59
CA VAL A 294 2.43 -9.82 -2.98
C VAL A 294 2.72 -11.21 -3.53
N ASN A 295 1.78 -11.81 -4.24
CA ASN A 295 1.90 -13.22 -4.62
C ASN A 295 1.50 -13.55 -6.06
N ASN A 296 2.09 -14.62 -6.58
CA ASN A 296 1.76 -15.19 -7.89
C ASN A 296 1.75 -14.15 -9.03
N ASN A 297 2.75 -13.25 -9.04
CA ASN A 297 2.92 -12.26 -10.10
C ASN A 297 4.05 -12.66 -11.06
N ASP A 298 3.90 -12.36 -12.36
CA ASP A 298 4.88 -12.61 -13.41
C ASP A 298 5.51 -11.31 -13.90
N ALA A 299 6.70 -11.00 -13.39
CA ALA A 299 7.54 -9.89 -13.78
C ALA A 299 8.84 -10.35 -14.46
N ARG A 300 8.83 -11.49 -15.16
CA ARG A 300 10.04 -12.04 -15.81
C ARG A 300 10.68 -11.14 -16.85
N TRP A 301 9.91 -10.22 -17.42
CA TRP A 301 10.40 -9.22 -18.37
C TRP A 301 10.87 -7.91 -17.71
N ALA A 302 10.70 -7.80 -16.38
CA ALA A 302 11.24 -6.74 -15.53
C ALA A 302 12.50 -7.22 -14.83
N ASP A 303 13.33 -6.31 -14.33
CA ASP A 303 14.42 -6.72 -13.44
C ASP A 303 13.91 -7.20 -12.06
N GLY A 304 12.74 -6.72 -11.59
CA GLY A 304 12.13 -7.22 -10.36
C GLY A 304 10.62 -7.12 -10.24
N THR A 305 10.05 -7.85 -9.27
CA THR A 305 8.61 -7.78 -8.93
C THR A 305 8.29 -6.44 -8.27
N TYR A 306 9.10 -6.05 -7.29
CA TYR A 306 9.11 -4.72 -6.71
C TYR A 306 10.43 -4.02 -7.06
N MET A 307 10.36 -3.03 -7.95
CA MET A 307 11.49 -2.21 -8.37
C MET A 307 11.54 -0.89 -7.60
N ILE A 308 12.67 -0.63 -6.92
CA ILE A 308 12.91 0.56 -6.11
C ILE A 308 14.10 1.33 -6.70
N ALA A 309 13.82 2.46 -7.34
CA ALA A 309 14.82 3.28 -8.04
C ALA A 309 15.37 4.46 -7.19
N ALA A 310 14.63 4.93 -6.20
CA ALA A 310 15.04 5.97 -5.26
C ALA A 310 14.03 6.09 -4.12
N GLY A 311 14.42 6.75 -3.03
CA GLY A 311 13.54 7.04 -1.91
C GLY A 311 13.56 5.97 -0.82
N ARG A 312 12.61 6.05 0.11
CA ARG A 312 12.55 5.19 1.30
C ARG A 312 11.43 4.19 1.18
N THR A 313 11.66 2.97 1.63
CA THR A 313 10.63 1.92 1.63
C THR A 313 10.69 1.19 2.95
N ASN A 314 9.57 1.13 3.66
CA ASN A 314 9.42 0.27 4.82
C ASN A 314 8.35 -0.78 4.51
N VAL A 315 8.73 -2.04 4.56
CA VAL A 315 7.83 -3.18 4.42
C VAL A 315 7.86 -3.95 5.73
N ASN A 316 6.68 -4.15 6.32
CA ASN A 316 6.55 -4.75 7.64
C ASN A 316 5.47 -5.82 7.62
N THR A 317 5.77 -6.97 8.22
CA THR A 317 4.81 -8.08 8.43
C THR A 317 4.07 -8.43 7.14
N SER A 318 4.77 -8.45 6.00
CA SER A 318 4.19 -8.67 4.66
C SER A 318 4.77 -9.93 4.03
N ASN A 319 4.13 -10.42 2.97
CA ASN A 319 4.51 -11.65 2.27
C ASN A 319 4.87 -11.39 0.81
N PHE A 320 5.91 -12.04 0.32
CA PHE A 320 6.26 -12.16 -1.09
C PHE A 320 6.35 -13.64 -1.44
N GLU A 321 5.40 -14.13 -2.23
CA GLU A 321 5.27 -15.57 -2.47
C GLU A 321 5.02 -15.91 -3.94
N LEU A 322 5.70 -16.94 -4.48
CA LEU A 322 5.43 -17.46 -5.83
C LEU A 322 5.54 -16.40 -6.94
N ASN A 323 6.33 -15.35 -6.74
CA ASN A 323 6.55 -14.35 -7.78
C ASN A 323 7.67 -14.79 -8.72
N GLU A 324 7.54 -14.50 -10.00
CA GLU A 324 8.59 -14.70 -10.99
C GLU A 324 9.16 -13.34 -11.44
N SER A 325 10.47 -13.16 -11.44
CA SER A 325 11.13 -11.90 -11.80
C SER A 325 12.33 -12.11 -12.72
N GLY A 326 12.80 -11.06 -13.42
CA GLY A 326 13.98 -11.18 -14.28
C GLY A 326 15.28 -11.39 -13.51
N ARG A 327 15.49 -10.63 -12.42
CA ARG A 327 16.70 -10.72 -11.60
C ARG A 327 16.45 -10.83 -10.12
N GLY A 328 15.51 -10.05 -9.55
CA GLY A 328 15.29 -10.01 -8.11
C GLY A 328 13.83 -9.81 -7.75
N THR A 329 13.28 -10.59 -6.79
CA THR A 329 11.91 -10.33 -6.28
C THR A 329 11.80 -8.88 -5.83
N ILE A 330 12.75 -8.44 -5.01
CA ILE A 330 13.04 -7.03 -4.77
C ILE A 330 14.22 -6.62 -5.66
N TYR A 331 14.03 -5.63 -6.52
CA TYR A 331 15.11 -5.03 -7.29
C TYR A 331 15.37 -3.61 -6.80
N VAL A 332 16.63 -3.31 -6.45
CA VAL A 332 17.04 -2.01 -5.90
C VAL A 332 18.12 -1.39 -6.78
N ASP A 333 17.83 -0.23 -7.34
CA ASP A 333 18.80 0.63 -8.03
C ASP A 333 18.66 2.05 -7.48
N MET A 334 19.32 2.33 -6.35
CA MET A 334 19.30 3.66 -5.72
C MET A 334 20.30 4.65 -6.34
N SER A 335 20.73 4.46 -7.60
CA SER A 335 21.66 5.38 -8.26
C SER A 335 21.16 6.83 -8.34
N ALA A 336 19.83 7.02 -8.31
CA ALA A 336 19.18 8.33 -8.25
C ALA A 336 18.78 8.77 -6.83
N GLY A 337 19.05 7.94 -5.81
CA GLY A 337 18.71 8.18 -4.41
C GLY A 337 19.70 9.06 -3.65
N THR A 338 19.42 9.27 -2.38
CA THR A 338 20.31 9.94 -1.42
C THR A 338 20.92 8.94 -0.44
N THR A 339 22.02 9.29 0.24
CA THR A 339 22.61 8.44 1.29
C THR A 339 21.68 8.20 2.50
N ASN A 340 20.59 8.96 2.60
CA ASN A 340 19.58 8.82 3.65
C ASN A 340 18.40 7.96 3.21
N ASP A 341 18.37 7.52 1.96
CA ASP A 341 17.38 6.59 1.45
C ASP A 341 17.68 5.20 2.02
N LEU A 342 16.63 4.51 2.44
CA LEU A 342 16.71 3.22 3.11
C LEU A 342 15.55 2.36 2.66
N VAL A 343 15.85 1.10 2.37
CA VAL A 343 14.86 0.05 2.13
C VAL A 343 14.93 -0.92 3.29
N ARG A 344 13.80 -1.12 3.96
CA ARG A 344 13.70 -1.89 5.20
C ARG A 344 12.61 -2.93 5.08
N PHE A 345 12.98 -4.16 5.38
CA PHE A 345 12.08 -5.29 5.53
C PHE A 345 12.13 -5.75 6.98
N THR A 346 10.97 -5.78 7.63
CA THR A 346 10.81 -6.22 9.02
C THR A 346 9.73 -7.30 9.05
N GLU A 347 9.97 -8.44 9.70
CA GLU A 347 9.00 -9.54 9.81
C GLU A 347 8.39 -9.95 8.47
N THR A 348 9.15 -9.81 7.38
CA THR A 348 8.65 -10.04 6.02
C THR A 348 9.06 -11.43 5.54
N THR A 349 8.14 -12.11 4.89
CA THR A 349 8.36 -13.46 4.36
C THR A 349 8.62 -13.41 2.85
N PHE A 350 9.61 -14.18 2.40
CA PHE A 350 9.95 -14.43 1.00
C PHE A 350 9.96 -15.94 0.77
N THR A 351 8.95 -16.46 0.08
CA THR A 351 8.79 -17.91 -0.14
C THR A 351 8.59 -18.26 -1.60
N ASP A 352 9.32 -19.27 -2.08
CA ASP A 352 9.13 -19.84 -3.43
C ASP A 352 9.13 -18.79 -4.55
N ASN A 353 9.90 -17.70 -4.42
CA ASN A 353 10.04 -16.73 -5.49
C ASN A 353 11.18 -17.13 -6.43
N ASP A 354 10.94 -16.94 -7.73
CA ASP A 354 11.83 -17.38 -8.79
C ASP A 354 12.35 -16.21 -9.62
N THR A 355 13.57 -16.38 -10.12
CA THR A 355 14.20 -15.48 -11.08
C THR A 355 14.48 -16.20 -12.38
N VAL A 356 14.48 -15.48 -13.51
CA VAL A 356 14.87 -16.04 -14.82
C VAL A 356 16.31 -16.59 -14.80
N THR A 357 17.17 -16.06 -13.92
CA THR A 357 18.55 -16.55 -13.78
C THR A 357 18.68 -17.82 -12.94
N SER A 358 17.70 -18.09 -12.06
CA SER A 358 17.60 -19.24 -11.16
C SER A 358 18.84 -19.50 -10.29
N LEU A 359 19.66 -18.48 -10.05
CA LEU A 359 20.92 -18.59 -9.31
C LEU A 359 20.98 -17.59 -8.16
N TYR A 360 20.66 -16.33 -8.44
CA TYR A 360 20.65 -15.26 -7.45
C TYR A 360 19.34 -14.47 -7.52
N GLY A 361 19.05 -13.70 -6.47
CA GLY A 361 17.95 -12.73 -6.46
C GLY A 361 16.56 -13.29 -6.15
N GLY A 362 16.46 -14.55 -5.74
CA GLY A 362 15.19 -15.11 -5.25
C GLY A 362 14.53 -14.22 -4.18
N VAL A 363 15.34 -13.49 -3.39
CA VAL A 363 14.86 -12.45 -2.48
C VAL A 363 15.16 -11.05 -3.01
N MET A 364 16.42 -10.74 -3.33
CA MET A 364 16.81 -9.38 -3.69
C MET A 364 17.97 -9.31 -4.69
N TRP A 365 17.87 -8.35 -5.61
CA TRP A 365 18.97 -7.93 -6.47
C TRP A 365 19.23 -6.42 -6.33
N VAL A 366 20.44 -6.05 -5.91
CA VAL A 366 20.88 -4.65 -5.87
C VAL A 366 21.79 -4.37 -7.08
N ASP A 367 21.39 -3.43 -7.92
CA ASP A 367 22.15 -2.95 -9.10
C ASP A 367 22.66 -1.51 -8.88
N HIS A 368 23.22 -1.25 -7.70
CA HIS A 368 23.81 0.04 -7.35
C HIS A 368 25.34 -0.02 -7.48
N THR A 369 25.84 0.01 -8.72
CA THR A 369 27.29 -0.13 -9.02
C THR A 369 28.21 0.89 -8.33
N ALA A 370 27.69 2.05 -7.93
CA ALA A 370 28.44 3.07 -7.20
C ALA A 370 28.59 2.78 -5.70
N ALA A 371 27.77 1.87 -5.14
CA ALA A 371 27.71 1.58 -3.70
C ALA A 371 28.82 0.66 -3.17
N THR A 372 29.79 0.28 -4.00
CA THR A 372 30.87 -0.62 -3.57
C THR A 372 31.68 0.01 -2.42
N GLY A 373 31.61 -0.61 -1.24
CA GLY A 373 32.29 -0.14 -0.02
C GLY A 373 31.53 0.93 0.77
N GLU A 374 30.30 1.27 0.39
CA GLU A 374 29.41 2.13 1.17
C GLU A 374 28.60 1.33 2.22
N GLN A 375 28.01 2.03 3.20
CA GLN A 375 27.11 1.38 4.15
C GLN A 375 25.86 0.88 3.43
N PRO A 376 25.37 -0.33 3.73
CA PRO A 376 24.20 -0.87 3.05
C PRO A 376 22.96 -0.01 3.34
N GLN A 377 22.27 0.39 2.27
CA GLN A 377 21.00 1.10 2.32
C GLN A 377 19.79 0.15 2.39
N VAL A 378 20.06 -1.16 2.41
CA VAL A 378 19.04 -2.20 2.56
C VAL A 378 19.25 -2.96 3.86
N MET A 379 18.16 -3.23 4.57
CA MET A 379 18.15 -3.92 5.84
C MET A 379 17.02 -4.94 5.89
N PHE A 380 17.34 -6.13 6.41
CA PHE A 380 16.39 -7.17 6.77
C PHE A 380 16.43 -7.39 8.29
N SER A 381 15.26 -7.43 8.92
CA SER A 381 15.07 -7.77 10.33
C SER A 381 13.95 -8.80 10.43
N ASP A 382 14.18 -9.90 11.13
CA ASP A 382 13.15 -10.90 11.45
C ASP A 382 12.42 -11.47 10.22
N CYS A 383 13.08 -11.45 9.07
CA CYS A 383 12.50 -11.92 7.81
C CYS A 383 12.63 -13.43 7.68
N TYR A 384 11.67 -14.07 7.01
CA TYR A 384 11.73 -15.48 6.68
C TYR A 384 12.04 -15.67 5.19
N MET A 385 13.00 -16.52 4.85
CA MET A 385 13.37 -16.86 3.48
C MET A 385 13.35 -18.38 3.35
N ASP A 386 12.62 -18.90 2.36
CA ASP A 386 12.51 -20.35 2.08
C ASP A 386 12.16 -20.62 0.62
N GLY A 387 12.83 -21.59 0.00
CA GLY A 387 12.47 -22.12 -1.32
C GLY A 387 12.70 -21.16 -2.50
N ASN A 388 13.33 -20.00 -2.31
CA ASN A 388 13.52 -19.04 -3.40
C ASN A 388 14.57 -19.56 -4.40
N ASN A 389 14.29 -19.47 -5.71
CA ASN A 389 15.05 -20.10 -6.80
C ASN A 389 15.26 -21.63 -6.60
N ASP A 390 14.33 -22.34 -5.96
CA ASP A 390 14.45 -23.76 -5.58
C ASP A 390 15.71 -24.07 -4.74
N LEU A 391 16.24 -23.07 -4.02
CA LEU A 391 17.43 -23.23 -3.19
C LEU A 391 17.05 -23.82 -1.83
N GLY A 392 17.48 -25.05 -1.56
CA GLY A 392 17.18 -25.76 -0.31
C GLY A 392 18.13 -25.45 0.85
N PHE A 393 18.47 -24.17 1.07
CA PHE A 393 19.39 -23.75 2.13
C PHE A 393 18.66 -23.35 3.42
N PRO A 394 19.31 -23.44 4.60
CA PRO A 394 18.77 -22.90 5.85
C PRO A 394 18.57 -21.38 5.80
N ASN A 395 17.64 -20.86 6.60
CA ASN A 395 17.29 -19.44 6.61
C ASN A 395 18.38 -18.59 7.31
N PRO A 396 18.87 -17.49 6.69
CA PRO A 396 19.91 -16.63 7.25
C PRO A 396 19.58 -15.90 8.56
N THR A 397 18.30 -15.74 8.90
CA THR A 397 17.88 -15.00 10.11
C THR A 397 17.69 -15.89 11.34
N ASN A 398 17.86 -17.21 11.19
CA ASN A 398 17.78 -18.16 12.30
C ASN A 398 19.12 -18.25 13.04
N PRO A 399 19.18 -17.95 14.36
CA PRO A 399 20.42 -17.97 15.13
C PRO A 399 21.19 -19.31 15.04
N GLY A 400 20.47 -20.43 14.98
CA GLY A 400 21.06 -21.78 14.92
C GLY A 400 21.71 -22.15 13.58
N ASP A 401 21.39 -21.42 12.51
CA ASP A 401 21.85 -21.71 11.15
C ASP A 401 22.92 -20.70 10.65
N SER A 402 23.24 -19.70 11.46
CA SER A 402 24.18 -18.60 11.17
C SER A 402 25.62 -19.02 10.82
N ALA A 403 26.01 -20.27 11.11
CA ALA A 403 27.32 -20.83 10.80
C ALA A 403 27.33 -21.72 9.52
N LEU A 404 26.20 -21.86 8.83
CA LEU A 404 26.04 -22.64 7.60
C LEU A 404 25.95 -21.72 6.39
N GLU A 405 26.18 -22.25 5.18
CA GLU A 405 25.75 -21.55 3.97
C GLU A 405 24.22 -21.42 4.01
N THR A 406 23.72 -20.20 3.93
CA THR A 406 22.31 -19.87 4.12
C THR A 406 21.66 -19.47 2.80
N GLU A 407 20.32 -19.45 2.77
CA GLU A 407 19.58 -18.95 1.63
C GLU A 407 19.89 -17.48 1.34
N GLY A 408 20.29 -16.69 2.35
CA GLY A 408 20.72 -15.31 2.16
C GLY A 408 21.91 -15.19 1.20
N ASP A 409 22.93 -16.03 1.40
CA ASP A 409 24.20 -15.98 0.66
C ASP A 409 24.03 -16.19 -0.86
N TYR A 410 22.95 -16.87 -1.25
CA TYR A 410 22.66 -17.19 -2.65
C TYR A 410 21.40 -16.51 -3.18
N ALA A 411 20.38 -16.24 -2.37
CA ALA A 411 19.15 -15.59 -2.81
C ALA A 411 19.26 -14.06 -2.87
N ILE A 412 20.32 -13.47 -2.32
CA ILE A 412 20.57 -12.02 -2.33
C ILE A 412 21.84 -11.69 -3.10
N HIS A 413 21.71 -10.86 -4.14
CA HIS A 413 22.85 -10.29 -4.85
C HIS A 413 23.03 -8.83 -4.46
N THR A 414 24.22 -8.46 -3.94
CA THR A 414 24.52 -7.07 -3.58
C THR A 414 25.98 -6.67 -3.80
N PRO A 415 26.25 -5.41 -4.22
CA PRO A 415 27.59 -4.84 -4.27
C PRO A 415 28.05 -4.22 -2.93
N TYR A 416 27.18 -4.16 -1.91
CA TYR A 416 27.57 -3.71 -0.56
C TYR A 416 28.56 -4.72 0.03
N SER A 417 29.75 -4.26 0.43
CA SER A 417 30.83 -5.10 0.94
C SER A 417 31.16 -4.76 2.40
N PRO A 418 31.46 -5.76 3.27
CA PRO A 418 31.46 -7.18 2.94
C PRO A 418 30.07 -7.81 2.82
N GLU A 419 28.98 -7.22 3.34
CA GLU A 419 27.61 -7.72 3.11
C GLU A 419 26.52 -6.65 3.41
N TYR A 420 25.28 -6.95 3.02
CA TYR A 420 24.06 -6.27 3.46
C TYR A 420 23.77 -6.57 4.94
N ARG A 421 23.01 -5.72 5.63
CA ARG A 421 22.69 -5.97 7.06
C ARG A 421 21.53 -6.97 7.15
N ILE A 422 21.87 -8.22 7.41
CA ILE A 422 20.95 -9.19 8.02
C ILE A 422 21.13 -9.03 9.53
N GLY A 423 20.19 -8.36 10.19
CA GLY A 423 20.21 -8.28 11.65
C GLY A 423 19.60 -9.55 12.23
N MET A 424 20.30 -10.20 13.17
CA MET A 424 19.62 -10.95 14.22
C MET A 424 18.92 -9.96 15.15
N ASP A 425 17.67 -10.28 15.52
CA ASP A 425 16.76 -9.61 16.45
C ASP A 425 17.32 -8.33 17.14
N ASN A 426 16.95 -7.16 16.62
CA ASN A 426 17.04 -5.89 17.36
C ASN A 426 15.66 -5.42 17.85
N GLY A 427 14.63 -6.27 17.68
CA GLY A 427 13.23 -5.93 17.65
C GLY A 427 12.36 -6.66 18.67
N GLY A 428 12.88 -7.50 19.56
CA GLY A 428 12.10 -8.11 20.62
C GLY A 428 10.86 -8.85 20.11
N GLY A 429 11.08 -9.99 19.46
CA GLY A 429 10.10 -11.06 19.34
C GLY A 429 9.21 -11.02 18.10
N ALA A 430 9.70 -11.66 17.03
CA ALA A 430 8.84 -12.23 16.01
C ALA A 430 7.91 -13.29 16.63
N TYR A 431 6.66 -13.34 16.15
CA TYR A 431 5.73 -14.42 16.45
C TYR A 431 6.21 -15.71 15.77
N VAL A 432 7.10 -16.45 16.43
CA VAL A 432 7.32 -17.86 16.14
C VAL A 432 6.06 -18.61 16.59
N PRO A 433 5.38 -19.42 15.76
CA PRO A 433 4.43 -20.40 16.27
C PRO A 433 5.17 -21.31 17.26
N LEU A 434 5.00 -21.03 18.55
CA LEU A 434 5.72 -21.72 19.62
C LEU A 434 5.44 -23.23 19.58
N THR A 435 6.40 -23.99 19.07
CA THR A 435 6.60 -25.37 19.52
C THR A 435 8.07 -25.58 19.86
N GLY A 436 8.50 -25.03 20.99
CA GLY A 436 9.76 -25.39 21.64
C GLY A 436 10.63 -24.19 21.99
N ILE A 437 10.25 -23.43 23.01
CA ILE A 437 11.19 -22.53 23.69
C ILE A 437 12.04 -23.37 24.63
N ASP A 438 13.32 -23.51 24.32
CA ASP A 438 14.37 -23.72 25.32
C ASP A 438 15.58 -22.86 24.91
N ASN A 439 15.79 -21.76 25.65
CA ASN A 439 17.04 -20.99 25.80
C ASN A 439 17.47 -19.95 24.75
N ASP A 440 16.68 -18.90 24.48
CA ASP A 440 17.29 -17.63 24.06
C ASP A 440 17.69 -16.81 25.30
N GLY A 441 19.01 -16.69 25.47
CA GLY A 441 19.72 -16.05 26.56
C GLY A 441 19.57 -14.53 26.60
N GLN A 442 20.17 -13.90 27.60
CA GLN A 442 19.99 -12.48 27.91
C GLN A 442 20.52 -11.59 26.77
N ALA A 443 19.76 -10.56 26.39
CA ALA A 443 20.22 -9.57 25.40
C ALA A 443 21.59 -8.98 25.80
N GLY A 444 22.62 -9.22 24.97
CA GLY A 444 24.02 -8.83 25.23
C GLY A 444 25.00 -10.01 25.34
N ASP A 445 24.50 -11.24 25.46
CA ASP A 445 25.27 -12.49 25.43
C ASP A 445 25.42 -12.95 23.98
N VAL A 446 26.38 -12.37 23.25
CA VAL A 446 26.57 -12.59 21.81
C VAL A 446 27.23 -13.93 21.52
N ASN A 447 27.87 -14.56 22.52
CA ASN A 447 28.50 -15.87 22.36
C ASN A 447 27.72 -17.03 23.00
N GLY A 448 26.59 -16.74 23.64
CA GLY A 448 25.63 -17.71 24.17
C GLY A 448 26.15 -18.47 25.39
N ASP A 449 27.08 -17.91 26.15
CA ASP A 449 27.69 -18.55 27.32
C ASP A 449 26.90 -18.34 28.63
N GLY A 450 25.85 -17.54 28.58
CA GLY A 450 24.96 -17.20 29.70
C GLY A 450 25.45 -16.02 30.54
N SER A 451 26.51 -15.33 30.13
CA SER A 451 27.05 -14.12 30.76
C SER A 451 27.07 -12.95 29.78
N ILE A 452 27.16 -11.72 30.29
CA ILE A 452 27.36 -10.52 29.47
C ILE A 452 28.67 -9.90 29.96
N ASP A 453 29.76 -10.10 29.22
CA ASP A 453 31.10 -9.69 29.62
C ASP A 453 32.01 -9.22 28.46
N GLY A 454 33.33 -9.18 28.70
CA GLY A 454 34.31 -8.70 27.73
C GLY A 454 34.56 -9.64 26.55
N PHE A 455 34.18 -10.92 26.67
CA PHE A 455 34.24 -11.90 25.57
C PHE A 455 33.15 -11.63 24.55
N ASP A 456 31.95 -11.25 24.98
CA ASP A 456 30.87 -10.80 24.11
C ASP A 456 31.29 -9.61 23.24
N ILE A 457 31.97 -8.66 23.86
CA ILE A 457 32.51 -7.48 23.17
C ILE A 457 33.60 -7.88 22.19
N ALA A 458 34.47 -8.84 22.54
CA ALA A 458 35.52 -9.33 21.65
C ALA A 458 34.94 -10.02 20.42
N ASP A 459 33.96 -10.92 20.62
CA ASP A 459 33.27 -11.61 19.53
C ASP A 459 32.53 -10.62 18.62
N LEU A 460 31.94 -9.56 19.19
CA LEU A 460 31.34 -8.47 18.42
C LEU A 460 32.35 -7.69 17.58
N PHE A 461 33.56 -7.42 18.11
CA PHE A 461 34.63 -6.75 17.38
C PHE A 461 35.19 -7.62 16.25
N ASP A 462 35.35 -8.92 16.49
CA ASP A 462 35.78 -9.89 15.49
C ASP A 462 34.73 -10.04 14.36
N MET A 463 33.44 -10.13 14.71
CA MET A 463 32.34 -10.19 13.73
C MET A 463 32.21 -8.92 12.89
N THR A 464 32.58 -7.75 13.43
CA THR A 464 32.48 -6.46 12.72
C THR A 464 33.76 -6.04 12.03
N GLY A 465 34.85 -6.81 12.15
CA GLY A 465 36.17 -6.48 11.59
C GLY A 465 36.75 -5.18 12.16
N LEU A 466 36.36 -4.81 13.38
CA LEU A 466 36.78 -3.59 14.05
C LEU A 466 37.84 -3.90 15.10
N CYS A 467 38.88 -3.06 15.21
CA CYS A 467 39.93 -3.26 16.22
C CYS A 467 39.54 -2.63 17.56
N ARG A 468 39.82 -3.34 18.66
CA ARG A 468 39.68 -2.84 20.02
C ARG A 468 40.81 -1.87 20.35
N ASN A 469 40.48 -0.69 20.89
CA ASN A 469 41.46 0.36 21.26
C ASN A 469 41.76 0.42 22.77
N ASP A 470 40.98 -0.30 23.57
CA ASP A 470 41.11 -0.48 25.03
C ASP A 470 41.22 -1.99 25.24
N LEU A 471 42.45 -2.49 25.31
CA LEU A 471 42.77 -3.93 25.29
C LEU A 471 42.73 -4.55 26.69
N ASP A 472 42.74 -3.74 27.73
CA ASP A 472 42.68 -4.20 29.12
C ASP A 472 41.33 -3.97 29.81
N ASP A 473 40.35 -3.45 29.09
CA ASP A 473 38.97 -3.22 29.52
C ASP A 473 38.86 -2.31 30.73
N SER A 474 39.82 -1.40 30.87
CA SER A 474 39.85 -0.43 31.96
C SER A 474 38.89 0.74 31.75
N GLY A 475 38.39 0.94 30.53
CA GLY A 475 37.53 2.06 30.16
C GLY A 475 38.29 3.35 29.84
N GLU A 476 39.63 3.31 29.81
CA GLU A 476 40.50 4.43 29.46
C GLU A 476 41.52 3.98 28.40
N ILE A 477 41.66 4.71 27.30
CA ILE A 477 42.75 4.45 26.33
C ILE A 477 44.04 5.04 26.90
N ASP A 478 44.92 4.19 27.41
CA ASP A 478 46.12 4.60 28.13
C ASP A 478 47.42 3.96 27.60
N PHE A 479 48.52 4.16 28.34
CA PHE A 479 49.84 3.71 27.93
C PHE A 479 50.00 2.18 27.99
N ASN A 480 49.20 1.48 28.80
CA ASN A 480 49.18 0.03 28.88
C ASN A 480 48.55 -0.59 27.62
N ASP A 481 47.50 0.03 27.07
CA ASP A 481 46.93 -0.38 25.78
C ASP A 481 47.96 -0.27 24.66
N LEU A 482 48.70 0.83 24.62
CA LEU A 482 49.78 1.04 23.63
C LEU A 482 50.89 -0.01 23.78
N LEU A 483 51.19 -0.43 25.02
CA LEU A 483 52.15 -1.49 25.32
C LEU A 483 51.65 -2.86 24.86
N ASN A 484 50.36 -3.15 25.04
CA ASN A 484 49.74 -4.39 24.57
C ASN A 484 49.71 -4.46 23.04
N VAL A 485 49.37 -3.36 22.34
CA VAL A 485 49.48 -3.25 20.87
C VAL A 485 50.91 -3.49 20.37
N LEU A 486 51.92 -3.02 21.11
CA LEU A 486 53.34 -3.22 20.76
C LEU A 486 53.84 -4.64 21.05
N ILE A 487 53.25 -5.34 22.02
CA ILE A 487 53.57 -6.73 22.37
C ILE A 487 52.91 -7.70 21.39
N ASP A 488 51.70 -7.39 20.91
CA ASP A 488 50.96 -8.17 19.92
C ASP A 488 51.25 -7.77 18.46
N PHE A 489 52.25 -6.91 18.24
CA PHE A 489 52.69 -6.51 16.89
C PHE A 489 53.33 -7.69 16.15
N GLY A 490 52.48 -8.51 15.52
CA GLY A 490 52.82 -9.76 14.85
C GLY A 490 51.73 -10.84 14.88
N ASN A 491 50.74 -10.70 15.77
CA ASN A 491 49.50 -11.47 15.74
C ASN A 491 48.37 -10.52 15.32
N THR A 492 48.41 -10.10 14.06
CA THR A 492 47.38 -9.22 13.50
C THR A 492 46.07 -9.99 13.41
N CYS A 493 45.01 -9.39 13.96
CA CYS A 493 43.66 -9.47 13.40
C CYS A 493 43.76 -9.43 11.87
N GLU A 494 43.22 -10.45 11.20
CA GLU A 494 42.94 -10.37 9.75
C GLU A 494 41.63 -9.62 9.52
#